data_AF-A0A6J1DDV8-F1
#
_entry.id   AF-A0A6J1DDV8-F1
#
_cell.length_a   1.000
_cell.length_b   1.000
_cell.length_c   1.000
_cell.angle_alpha   90.00
_cell.angle_beta   90.00
_cell.angle_gamma   90.00
#
_symmetry.space_group_name_H-M   'P 1'
#
loop_
_entity.id
_entity.type
_entity.pdbx_description
1 polymer ?
#
loop_
_entity_poly.entity_id
_entity_poly.type
_entity_poly.pdbx_seq_one_letter_code
_entity_poly.pdbx_strand_id
1 'polypeptide(L)'
;MTVENDMLYKGFMCNDKKTMQHIVKRFAVKSHHPYKVVELTPSIWAVRCKKWQDGCNWRLRVILKKNINLWEITKYVDQHSCVYSEFNQSHCQLDSNMISREFCDAVRANPSTSIATLQNLIKEKFGYHVPYWKVWEGKTKALARIFGDWDESYKLLTKWMYMLKHINPGTIVEWKIKNYGQPGHDILHSVFWSFDPCIAVFQKFRSVLQIDDTHLYGKYKGKLLIATSVDSNGHLLPLAFAIVDEESRQTWG
;
A
#
# COMPACT_ATOMS: atom_id res chain seq x y z
N MET A 1 18.86 -9.46 6.09
CA MET A 1 20.06 -9.16 5.29
C MET A 1 19.71 -9.29 3.82
N THR A 2 19.23 -8.21 3.20
CA THR A 2 19.02 -8.17 1.75
C THR A 2 20.37 -7.93 1.11
N VAL A 3 20.91 -8.96 0.45
CA VAL A 3 22.12 -8.83 -0.37
C VAL A 3 21.86 -7.74 -1.40
N GLU A 4 22.62 -6.65 -1.35
CA GLU A 4 22.67 -5.60 -2.37
C GLU A 4 23.31 -6.15 -3.64
N ASN A 5 22.71 -7.19 -4.23
CA ASN A 5 23.20 -7.77 -5.47
C ASN A 5 22.65 -6.95 -6.64
N ASP A 6 23.24 -5.77 -6.83
CA ASP A 6 22.99 -4.91 -7.99
C ASP A 6 23.64 -5.48 -9.28
N MET A 7 24.29 -6.65 -9.21
CA MET A 7 24.91 -7.30 -10.36
C MET A 7 23.97 -8.32 -11.00
N LEU A 8 23.66 -8.12 -12.28
CA LEU A 8 22.98 -9.10 -13.12
C LEU A 8 24.02 -9.98 -13.81
N TYR A 9 23.86 -11.30 -13.73
CA TYR A 9 24.71 -12.25 -14.45
C TYR A 9 23.90 -13.47 -14.90
N LYS A 10 24.42 -14.17 -15.92
CA LYS A 10 23.82 -15.41 -16.41
C LYS A 10 23.91 -16.49 -15.34
N GLY A 11 22.79 -17.14 -15.03
CA GLY A 11 22.69 -18.14 -13.95
C GLY A 11 22.21 -17.56 -12.62
N PHE A 12 22.01 -16.24 -12.51
CA PHE A 12 21.36 -15.66 -11.32
C PHE A 12 19.93 -16.20 -11.15
N MET A 13 19.60 -16.64 -9.95
CA MET A 13 18.33 -17.30 -9.62
C MET A 13 17.54 -16.55 -8.55
N CYS A 14 16.21 -16.59 -8.66
CA CYS A 14 15.29 -16.02 -7.68
C CYS A 14 14.04 -16.88 -7.53
N ASN A 15 13.46 -16.91 -6.32
CA ASN A 15 12.27 -17.71 -6.02
C ASN A 15 10.99 -17.10 -6.63
N ASP A 16 10.99 -15.80 -6.91
CA ASP A 16 9.80 -15.07 -7.33
C ASP A 16 10.06 -14.21 -8.59
N LYS A 17 9.15 -14.34 -9.56
CA LYS A 17 9.17 -13.55 -10.80
C LYS A 17 9.14 -12.06 -10.51
N LYS A 18 8.33 -11.61 -9.55
CA LYS A 18 8.18 -10.19 -9.27
C LYS A 18 9.46 -9.62 -8.63
N THR A 19 10.18 -10.42 -7.85
CA THR A 19 11.47 -10.06 -7.24
C THR A 19 12.54 -9.94 -8.32
N MET A 20 12.63 -10.91 -9.23
CA MET A 20 13.51 -10.83 -10.41
C MET A 20 13.24 -9.57 -11.24
N GLN A 21 11.97 -9.29 -11.54
CA GLN A 21 11.58 -8.09 -12.29
C GLN A 21 11.99 -6.81 -11.57
N HIS A 22 11.92 -6.78 -10.24
CA HIS A 22 12.30 -5.61 -9.46
C HIS A 22 13.81 -5.36 -9.46
N ILE A 23 14.63 -6.41 -9.33
CA ILE A 23 16.10 -6.31 -9.42
C ILE A 23 16.50 -5.76 -10.80
N VAL A 24 15.93 -6.31 -11.88
CA VAL A 24 16.24 -5.83 -13.25
C VAL A 24 15.73 -4.40 -13.49
N LYS A 25 14.58 -4.01 -12.93
CA LYS A 25 14.12 -2.61 -12.96
C LYS A 25 15.09 -1.68 -12.25
N ARG A 26 15.54 -2.06 -11.06
CA ARG A 26 16.51 -1.30 -10.26
C ARG A 26 17.81 -1.10 -11.02
N PHE A 27 18.34 -2.16 -11.61
CA PHE A 27 19.53 -2.11 -12.45
C PHE A 27 19.35 -1.13 -13.62
N ALA A 28 18.25 -1.24 -14.37
CA ALA A 28 17.96 -0.37 -15.52
C ALA A 28 17.83 1.11 -15.13
N VAL A 29 17.20 1.42 -13.98
CA VAL A 29 17.07 2.79 -13.47
C VAL A 29 18.43 3.36 -13.10
N LYS A 30 19.25 2.59 -12.36
CA LYS A 30 20.60 3.00 -11.93
C LYS A 30 21.57 3.15 -13.10
N SER A 31 21.47 2.31 -14.12
CA SER A 31 22.33 2.39 -15.29
C SER A 31 21.86 3.40 -16.33
N HIS A 32 20.72 4.08 -16.12
CA HIS A 32 20.10 5.00 -17.10
C HIS A 32 19.71 4.34 -18.44
N HIS A 33 19.47 3.02 -18.44
CA HIS A 33 19.15 2.25 -19.66
C HIS A 33 17.74 1.66 -19.61
N PRO A 34 16.72 2.34 -20.17
CA PRO A 34 15.37 1.81 -20.18
C PRO A 34 15.23 0.64 -21.16
N TYR A 35 14.45 -0.36 -20.74
CA TYR A 35 14.14 -1.55 -21.54
C TYR A 35 12.67 -1.60 -21.96
N LYS A 36 12.36 -2.52 -22.87
CA LYS A 36 10.99 -2.94 -23.22
C LYS A 36 10.83 -4.44 -23.02
N VAL A 37 9.65 -4.86 -22.60
CA VAL A 37 9.28 -6.27 -22.51
C VAL A 37 9.02 -6.79 -23.93
N VAL A 38 9.63 -7.92 -24.26
CA VAL A 38 9.50 -8.59 -25.56
C VAL A 38 8.63 -9.83 -25.45
N GLU A 39 8.75 -10.54 -24.32
CA GLU A 39 8.02 -11.77 -24.07
C GLU A 39 7.62 -11.84 -22.60
N LEU A 40 6.35 -12.14 -22.34
CA LEU A 40 5.81 -12.29 -21.00
C LEU A 40 4.80 -13.44 -20.99
N THR A 41 5.25 -14.60 -20.55
CA THR A 41 4.42 -15.81 -20.37
C THR A 41 4.46 -16.25 -18.91
N PRO A 42 3.68 -17.26 -18.49
CA PRO A 42 3.75 -17.80 -17.13
C PRO A 42 5.15 -18.31 -16.73
N SER A 43 5.95 -18.78 -17.69
CA SER A 43 7.28 -19.37 -17.45
C SER A 43 8.44 -18.57 -18.05
N ILE A 44 8.19 -17.54 -18.86
CA ILE A 44 9.22 -16.76 -19.55
C ILE A 44 9.00 -15.27 -19.32
N TRP A 45 10.10 -14.56 -19.12
CA TRP A 45 10.14 -13.11 -19.15
C TRP A 45 11.39 -12.65 -19.89
N ALA A 46 11.22 -11.95 -21.00
CA ALA A 46 12.34 -11.45 -21.81
C ALA A 46 12.22 -9.94 -22.03
N VAL A 47 13.34 -9.25 -21.91
CA VAL A 47 13.47 -7.80 -22.08
C VAL A 47 14.66 -7.47 -22.98
N ARG A 48 14.58 -6.32 -23.65
CA ARG A 48 15.67 -5.75 -24.44
C ARG A 48 15.71 -4.25 -24.32
N CYS A 49 16.84 -3.63 -24.65
CA CYS A 49 16.96 -2.17 -24.64
C CYS A 49 15.88 -1.52 -25.51
N LYS A 50 15.39 -0.34 -25.12
CA LYS A 50 14.45 0.42 -25.96
C LYS A 50 15.07 0.81 -27.31
N LYS A 51 16.34 1.23 -27.34
CA LYS A 51 17.17 1.52 -28.53
C LYS A 51 17.64 0.27 -29.31
N TRP A 52 16.95 -0.86 -29.17
CA TRP A 52 17.29 -2.09 -29.92
C TRP A 52 17.26 -1.87 -31.44
N GLN A 53 16.33 -1.06 -31.94
CA GLN A 53 16.24 -0.75 -33.36
C GLN A 53 17.40 0.11 -33.86
N ASP A 54 18.07 0.83 -32.95
CA ASP A 54 19.21 1.68 -33.24
C ASP A 54 20.55 0.91 -33.11
N GLY A 55 20.50 -0.43 -33.10
CA GLY A 55 21.68 -1.29 -32.99
C GLY A 55 22.09 -1.66 -31.56
N CYS A 56 21.27 -1.37 -30.54
CA CYS A 56 21.55 -1.83 -29.18
C CYS A 56 21.31 -3.34 -29.01
N ASN A 57 22.33 -4.07 -28.56
CA ASN A 57 22.25 -5.54 -28.41
C ASN A 57 21.92 -6.02 -26.99
N TRP A 58 21.73 -5.11 -26.03
CA TRP A 58 21.41 -5.49 -24.65
C TRP A 58 20.07 -6.22 -24.57
N ARG A 59 20.08 -7.37 -23.91
CA ARG A 59 18.91 -8.22 -23.70
C ARG A 59 19.10 -9.14 -22.50
N LEU A 60 17.98 -9.49 -21.88
CA LEU A 60 17.92 -10.38 -20.74
C LEU A 60 16.71 -11.30 -20.89
N ARG A 61 16.90 -12.59 -20.64
CA ARG A 61 15.83 -13.59 -20.64
C ARG A 61 15.87 -14.39 -19.35
N VAL A 62 14.73 -14.41 -18.67
CA VAL A 62 14.48 -15.19 -17.47
C VAL A 62 13.49 -16.32 -17.79
N ILE A 63 13.78 -17.52 -17.30
CA ILE A 63 12.93 -18.69 -17.47
C ILE A 63 12.69 -19.35 -16.10
N LEU A 64 11.46 -19.80 -15.86
CA LEU A 64 11.11 -20.64 -14.72
C LEU A 64 11.62 -22.07 -14.94
N LYS A 65 12.53 -22.50 -14.08
CA LYS A 65 13.03 -23.87 -13.99
C LYS A 65 12.04 -24.71 -13.18
N LYS A 66 11.15 -25.41 -13.88
CA LYS A 66 10.06 -26.19 -13.26
C LYS A 66 10.53 -27.25 -12.27
N ASN A 67 11.71 -27.83 -12.49
CA ASN A 67 12.30 -28.86 -11.63
C ASN A 67 12.67 -28.36 -10.22
N ILE A 68 13.08 -27.10 -10.09
CA ILE A 68 13.48 -26.49 -8.81
C ILE A 68 12.58 -25.32 -8.39
N ASN A 69 11.57 -25.00 -9.21
CA ASN A 69 10.65 -23.87 -9.05
C ASN A 69 11.35 -22.49 -8.86
N LEU A 70 12.48 -22.28 -9.53
CA LEU A 70 13.24 -21.02 -9.49
C LEU A 70 13.26 -20.31 -10.85
N TRP A 71 13.30 -18.99 -10.83
CA TRP A 71 13.48 -18.14 -12.00
C TRP A 71 14.95 -17.87 -12.23
N GLU A 72 15.49 -18.28 -13.38
CA GLU A 72 16.91 -18.12 -13.73
C GLU A 72 17.09 -17.16 -14.92
N ILE A 73 18.09 -16.27 -14.84
CA ILE A 73 18.59 -15.52 -15.99
C ILE A 73 19.36 -16.47 -16.92
N THR A 74 18.68 -16.96 -17.97
CA THR A 74 19.24 -17.94 -18.91
C THR A 74 20.03 -17.31 -20.05
N LYS A 75 19.70 -16.07 -20.43
CA LYS A 75 20.45 -15.29 -21.41
C LYS A 75 20.63 -13.88 -20.88
N TYR A 76 21.86 -13.39 -20.95
CA TYR A 76 22.22 -12.04 -20.57
C TYR A 76 23.30 -11.52 -21.52
N VAL A 77 23.08 -10.34 -22.08
CA VAL A 77 24.08 -9.56 -22.82
C VAL A 77 24.22 -8.26 -22.05
N ASP A 78 25.32 -8.11 -21.33
CA ASP A 78 25.55 -7.01 -20.39
C ASP A 78 25.84 -5.67 -21.07
N GLN A 79 26.54 -5.71 -22.20
CA GLN A 79 27.00 -4.49 -22.88
C GLN A 79 25.85 -3.80 -23.64
N HIS A 80 25.61 -2.55 -23.28
CA HIS A 80 24.86 -1.62 -24.10
C HIS A 80 25.79 -0.97 -25.14
N SER A 81 25.43 -1.03 -26.42
CA SER A 81 26.07 -0.25 -27.49
C SER A 81 25.40 1.12 -27.72
N CYS A 82 24.40 1.46 -26.90
CA CYS A 82 23.67 2.72 -27.01
C CYS A 82 24.03 3.65 -25.86
N VAL A 83 23.94 4.95 -26.12
CA VAL A 83 24.04 5.99 -25.08
C VAL A 83 22.65 6.58 -24.83
N TYR A 84 22.26 6.67 -23.56
CA TYR A 84 21.13 7.51 -23.15
C TYR A 84 21.68 8.80 -22.55
N SER A 85 21.20 9.94 -23.05
CA SER A 85 21.56 11.23 -22.50
C SER A 85 20.93 11.41 -21.11
N GLU A 86 21.73 11.86 -20.15
CA GLU A 86 21.31 12.17 -18.78
C GLU A 86 20.20 13.24 -18.69
N PHE A 87 19.97 14.01 -19.76
CA PHE A 87 18.92 15.02 -19.86
C PHE A 87 17.49 14.49 -19.74
N ASN A 88 17.27 13.17 -19.80
CA ASN A 88 15.95 12.60 -19.53
C ASN A 88 15.65 12.62 -18.03
N GLN A 89 14.88 13.62 -17.61
CA GLN A 89 14.46 13.81 -16.21
C GLN A 89 13.53 12.70 -15.66
N SER A 90 13.19 11.68 -16.47
CA SER A 90 12.30 10.58 -16.06
C SER A 90 12.76 9.24 -16.61
N HIS A 91 12.45 8.17 -15.86
CA HIS A 91 12.76 6.79 -16.24
C HIS A 91 11.49 5.92 -16.23
N CYS A 92 11.21 5.21 -17.32
CA CYS A 92 9.95 4.46 -17.43
C CYS A 92 9.85 3.23 -16.51
N GLN A 93 10.97 2.68 -16.06
CA GLN A 93 10.99 1.60 -15.04
C GLN A 93 10.84 2.11 -13.60
N LEU A 94 10.96 3.43 -13.38
CA LEU A 94 10.68 4.07 -12.10
C LEU A 94 9.17 4.32 -11.98
N ASP A 95 8.42 3.22 -11.97
CA ASP A 95 6.96 3.20 -11.82
C ASP A 95 6.52 3.16 -10.35
N SER A 96 5.22 3.30 -10.08
CA SER A 96 4.68 3.29 -8.71
C SER A 96 4.93 1.97 -7.97
N ASN A 97 5.05 0.84 -8.67
CA ASN A 97 5.40 -0.44 -8.04
C ASN A 97 6.86 -0.47 -7.58
N MET A 98 7.76 0.14 -8.37
CA MET A 98 9.16 0.30 -8.01
C MET A 98 9.32 1.20 -6.78
N ILE A 99 8.67 2.37 -6.81
CA ILE A 99 8.67 3.34 -5.70
C ILE A 99 8.13 2.69 -4.43
N SER A 100 7.00 1.99 -4.53
CA SER A 100 6.38 1.29 -3.40
C SER A 100 7.31 0.30 -2.71
N ARG A 101 8.15 -0.41 -3.47
CA ARG A 101 9.10 -1.39 -2.92
C ARG A 101 10.34 -0.72 -2.34
N GLU A 102 10.95 0.20 -3.08
CA GLU A 102 12.21 0.85 -2.69
C GLU A 102 12.07 1.75 -1.46
N PHE A 103 10.90 2.35 -1.27
CA PHE A 103 10.62 3.28 -0.17
C PHE A 103 9.63 2.69 0.85
N CYS A 104 9.38 1.38 0.80
CA CYS A 104 8.50 0.70 1.74
C CYS A 104 8.94 0.92 3.19
N ASP A 105 10.24 0.80 3.46
CA ASP A 105 10.79 0.93 4.81
C ASP A 105 10.72 2.39 5.32
N ALA A 106 10.95 3.37 4.45
CA ALA A 106 10.78 4.78 4.78
C ALA A 106 9.31 5.10 5.13
N VAL A 107 8.35 4.56 4.36
CA VAL A 107 6.92 4.70 4.64
C VAL A 107 6.52 3.95 5.92
N ARG A 108 7.14 2.79 6.21
CA ARG A 108 6.90 2.06 7.46
C ARG A 108 7.38 2.84 8.68
N ALA A 109 8.55 3.47 8.59
CA ALA A 109 9.11 4.28 9.67
C ALA A 109 8.27 5.52 9.95
N ASN A 110 7.71 6.17 8.91
CA ASN A 110 6.80 7.29 9.06
C ASN A 110 5.70 7.27 7.98
N PRO A 111 4.52 6.68 8.27
CA PRO A 111 3.39 6.63 7.35
C PRO A 111 2.89 8.02 6.91
N SER A 112 3.07 9.03 7.75
CA SER A 112 2.67 10.42 7.50
C SER A 112 3.65 11.21 6.62
N THR A 113 4.76 10.58 6.17
CA THR A 113 5.75 11.23 5.29
C THR A 113 5.10 11.90 4.09
N SER A 114 5.44 13.17 3.85
CA SER A 114 4.85 13.93 2.73
C SER A 114 5.29 13.38 1.37
N ILE A 115 4.47 13.59 0.34
CA ILE A 115 4.84 13.20 -1.03
C ILE A 115 6.06 13.98 -1.53
N ALA A 116 6.19 15.25 -1.15
CA ALA A 116 7.35 16.08 -1.49
C ALA A 116 8.65 15.53 -0.89
N THR A 117 8.61 15.08 0.36
CA THR A 117 9.76 14.41 1.01
C THR A 117 10.15 13.14 0.26
N LEU A 118 9.17 12.32 -0.15
CA LEU A 118 9.43 11.12 -0.94
C LEU A 118 10.00 11.45 -2.33
N GLN A 119 9.54 12.52 -2.98
CA GLN A 119 10.11 12.98 -4.25
C GLN A 119 11.59 13.35 -4.10
N ASN A 120 11.96 14.04 -3.02
CA ASN A 120 13.35 14.38 -2.73
C ASN A 120 14.20 13.13 -2.50
N LEU A 121 13.72 12.17 -1.70
CA LEU A 121 14.42 10.90 -1.47
C LEU A 121 14.60 10.09 -2.76
N ILE A 122 13.61 10.11 -3.66
CA ILE A 122 13.72 9.47 -4.99
C ILE A 122 14.79 10.17 -5.84
N LYS A 123 14.82 11.51 -5.83
CA LYS A 123 15.80 12.30 -6.55
C LYS A 123 17.21 12.06 -6.01
N GLU A 124 17.39 11.99 -4.69
CA GLU A 124 18.67 11.68 -4.04
C GLU A 124 19.15 10.26 -4.40
N LYS A 125 18.24 9.28 -4.39
CA LYS A 125 18.59 7.86 -4.61
C LYS A 125 18.86 7.52 -6.08
N PHE A 126 18.10 8.10 -7.00
CA PHE A 126 18.09 7.70 -8.42
C PHE A 126 18.39 8.85 -9.40
N GLY A 127 18.48 10.10 -8.95
CA GLY A 127 18.74 11.26 -9.81
C GLY A 127 17.54 11.73 -10.64
N TYR A 128 16.37 11.08 -10.55
CA TYR A 128 15.20 11.42 -11.37
C TYR A 128 14.16 12.25 -10.63
N HIS A 129 13.51 13.16 -11.37
CA HIS A 129 12.32 13.84 -10.89
C HIS A 129 11.08 13.02 -11.26
N VAL A 130 10.29 12.65 -10.25
CA VAL A 130 9.08 11.84 -10.44
C VAL A 130 7.84 12.70 -10.20
N PRO A 131 6.82 12.66 -11.08
CA PRO A 131 5.60 13.44 -10.88
C PRO A 131 4.86 13.03 -9.60
N TYR A 132 4.25 14.02 -8.94
CA TYR A 132 3.55 13.87 -7.66
C TYR A 132 2.61 12.66 -7.61
N TRP A 133 1.71 12.54 -8.59
CA TRP A 133 0.69 11.49 -8.61
C TRP A 133 1.28 10.07 -8.61
N LYS A 134 2.46 9.88 -9.21
CA LYS A 134 3.13 8.57 -9.28
C LYS A 134 3.79 8.21 -7.96
N VAL A 135 4.35 9.21 -7.26
CA VAL A 135 4.88 9.03 -5.89
C VAL A 135 3.74 8.79 -4.91
N TRP A 136 2.63 9.52 -5.04
CA TRP A 136 1.41 9.27 -4.28
C TRP A 136 0.89 7.85 -4.49
N GLU A 137 0.77 7.39 -5.73
CA GLU A 137 0.36 6.02 -6.03
C GLU A 137 1.34 4.99 -5.44
N GLY A 138 2.65 5.25 -5.52
CA GLY A 138 3.70 4.41 -4.92
C GLY A 138 3.61 4.34 -3.40
N LYS A 139 3.38 5.48 -2.73
CA LYS A 139 3.14 5.54 -1.28
C LYS A 139 1.90 4.76 -0.89
N THR A 140 0.78 4.95 -1.60
CA THR A 140 -0.47 4.20 -1.33
C THR A 140 -0.26 2.69 -1.46
N LYS A 141 0.47 2.23 -2.48
CA LYS A 141 0.85 0.82 -2.62
C LYS A 141 1.78 0.34 -1.50
N ALA A 142 2.67 1.18 -1.00
CA ALA A 142 3.53 0.85 0.15
C ALA A 142 2.71 0.70 1.43
N LEU A 143 1.79 1.63 1.71
CA LEU A 143 0.86 1.54 2.85
C LEU A 143 0.04 0.26 2.79
N ALA A 144 -0.51 -0.08 1.62
CA ALA A 144 -1.27 -1.32 1.43
C ALA A 144 -0.41 -2.59 1.70
N ARG A 145 0.89 -2.56 1.38
CA ARG A 145 1.81 -3.67 1.70
C ARG A 145 2.11 -3.79 3.20
N ILE A 146 2.03 -2.69 3.94
CA ILE A 146 2.40 -2.63 5.36
C ILE A 146 1.19 -2.95 6.24
N PHE A 147 0.05 -2.32 5.96
CA PHE A 147 -1.15 -2.35 6.80
C PHE A 147 -2.29 -3.20 6.23
N GLY A 148 -2.13 -3.71 5.01
CA GLY A 148 -3.22 -4.30 4.23
C GLY A 148 -3.95 -3.25 3.41
N ASP A 149 -4.71 -3.70 2.42
CA ASP A 149 -5.55 -2.80 1.64
C ASP A 149 -6.83 -2.40 2.38
N TRP A 150 -7.60 -1.48 1.78
CA TRP A 150 -8.85 -1.00 2.36
C TRP A 150 -9.84 -2.15 2.58
N ASP A 151 -9.93 -3.09 1.63
CA ASP A 151 -10.89 -4.18 1.66
C ASP A 151 -10.52 -5.20 2.77
N GLU A 152 -9.23 -5.47 2.95
CA GLU A 152 -8.67 -6.25 4.05
C GLU A 152 -8.93 -5.59 5.41
N SER A 153 -8.80 -4.26 5.51
CA SER A 153 -9.06 -3.50 6.73
C SER A 153 -10.51 -3.63 7.19
N TYR A 154 -11.47 -3.49 6.27
CA TYR A 154 -12.90 -3.67 6.59
C TYR A 154 -13.24 -5.13 6.95
N LYS A 155 -12.60 -6.12 6.32
CA LYS A 155 -12.76 -7.54 6.70
C LYS A 155 -12.19 -7.83 8.10
N LEU A 156 -11.08 -7.18 8.45
CA LEU A 156 -10.45 -7.32 9.76
C LEU A 156 -11.31 -6.67 10.85
N LEU A 157 -11.96 -5.54 10.56
CA LEU A 157 -12.83 -4.83 11.49
C LEU A 157 -13.91 -5.74 12.10
N THR A 158 -14.60 -6.54 11.28
CA THR A 158 -15.63 -7.47 11.76
C THR A 158 -15.06 -8.50 12.73
N LYS A 159 -13.89 -9.09 12.40
CA LYS A 159 -13.22 -10.06 13.27
C LYS A 159 -12.74 -9.42 14.57
N TRP A 160 -12.21 -8.21 14.48
CA TRP A 160 -11.74 -7.45 15.63
C TRP A 160 -12.87 -7.14 16.61
N MET A 161 -14.00 -6.61 16.11
CA MET A 161 -15.17 -6.32 16.94
C MET A 161 -15.76 -7.57 17.59
N TYR A 162 -15.79 -8.69 16.87
CA TYR A 162 -16.23 -9.98 17.43
C TYR A 162 -15.35 -10.39 18.61
N MET A 163 -14.03 -10.37 18.43
CA MET A 163 -13.07 -10.69 19.49
C MET A 163 -13.17 -9.71 20.65
N LEU A 164 -13.40 -8.44 20.37
CA LEU A 164 -13.50 -7.41 21.38
C LEU A 164 -14.70 -7.62 22.29
N LYS A 165 -15.86 -7.97 21.72
CA LYS A 165 -17.05 -8.34 22.48
C LYS A 165 -16.85 -9.65 23.27
N HIS A 166 -16.10 -10.60 22.71
CA HIS A 166 -15.77 -11.84 23.42
C HIS A 166 -14.88 -11.60 24.64
N ILE A 167 -13.88 -10.73 24.54
CA ILE A 167 -12.95 -10.41 25.63
C ILE A 167 -13.60 -9.49 26.68
N ASN A 168 -14.44 -8.55 26.23
CA ASN A 168 -15.14 -7.60 27.09
C ASN A 168 -16.66 -7.72 26.85
N PRO A 169 -17.36 -8.65 27.55
CA PRO A 169 -18.77 -8.95 27.30
C PRO A 169 -19.73 -7.76 27.42
N GLY A 170 -19.39 -6.75 28.24
CA GLY A 170 -20.18 -5.52 28.35
C GLY A 170 -19.97 -4.51 27.22
N THR A 171 -19.04 -4.77 26.30
CA THR A 171 -18.86 -3.92 25.11
C THR A 171 -20.04 -4.09 24.17
N ILE A 172 -20.68 -2.98 23.85
CA ILE A 172 -21.76 -2.94 22.87
C ILE A 172 -21.15 -2.69 21.50
N VAL A 173 -21.51 -3.53 20.53
CA VAL A 173 -21.20 -3.34 19.11
C VAL A 173 -22.50 -3.56 18.34
N GLU A 174 -22.90 -2.56 17.56
CA GLU A 174 -24.09 -2.59 16.73
C GLU A 174 -23.72 -2.39 15.26
N TRP A 175 -24.23 -3.28 14.41
CA TRP A 175 -23.96 -3.27 12.98
C TRP A 175 -25.25 -2.92 12.22
N LYS A 176 -25.17 -1.95 11.31
CA LYS A 176 -26.20 -1.71 10.29
C LYS A 176 -25.64 -2.16 8.94
N ILE A 177 -26.26 -3.19 8.37
CA ILE A 177 -25.91 -3.75 7.06
C ILE A 177 -27.07 -3.47 6.12
N LYS A 178 -26.78 -2.86 4.96
CA LYS A 178 -27.74 -2.72 3.87
C LYS A 178 -27.69 -3.98 3.01
N ASN A 179 -28.84 -4.63 2.88
CA ASN A 179 -29.00 -5.82 2.08
C ASN A 179 -29.78 -5.47 0.80
N TYR A 180 -29.16 -5.62 -0.37
CA TYR A 180 -29.79 -5.31 -1.66
C TYR A 180 -30.51 -6.52 -2.28
N GLY A 181 -30.75 -7.57 -1.49
CA GLY A 181 -31.46 -8.78 -1.93
C GLY A 181 -30.65 -9.69 -2.85
N GLN A 182 -29.35 -9.42 -3.03
CA GLN A 182 -28.44 -10.30 -3.76
C GLN A 182 -27.49 -11.00 -2.79
N PRO A 183 -27.39 -12.35 -2.83
CA PRO A 183 -26.44 -13.09 -2.01
C PRO A 183 -25.02 -12.54 -2.17
N GLY A 184 -24.36 -12.22 -1.06
CA GLY A 184 -22.98 -11.69 -1.05
C GLY A 184 -22.85 -10.18 -1.31
N HIS A 185 -23.95 -9.42 -1.39
CA HIS A 185 -23.95 -7.95 -1.51
C HIS A 185 -24.37 -7.24 -0.23
N ASP A 186 -23.96 -7.78 0.91
CA ASP A 186 -24.12 -7.15 2.22
C ASP A 186 -23.14 -5.97 2.30
N ILE A 187 -23.68 -4.74 2.28
CA ILE A 187 -22.86 -3.53 2.38
C ILE A 187 -22.92 -3.02 3.81
N LEU A 188 -21.75 -2.87 4.44
CA LEU A 188 -21.63 -2.17 5.71
C LEU A 188 -22.11 -0.73 5.55
N HIS A 189 -23.22 -0.38 6.21
CA HIS A 189 -23.75 0.98 6.22
C HIS A 189 -23.22 1.76 7.42
N SER A 190 -23.29 1.17 8.61
CA SER A 190 -22.61 1.72 9.78
C SER A 190 -22.25 0.65 10.81
N VAL A 191 -21.26 0.98 11.65
CA VAL A 191 -20.97 0.23 12.86
C VAL A 191 -20.81 1.22 14.01
N PHE A 192 -21.47 0.94 15.12
CA PHE A 192 -21.35 1.67 16.37
C PHE A 192 -20.72 0.75 17.41
N TRP A 193 -19.86 1.30 18.27
CA TRP A 193 -19.42 0.57 19.45
C TRP A 193 -19.10 1.49 20.63
N SER A 194 -19.25 0.93 21.83
CA SER A 194 -18.84 1.55 23.09
C SER A 194 -18.27 0.47 24.02
N PHE A 195 -17.11 0.74 24.60
CA PHE A 195 -16.42 -0.21 25.46
C PHE A 195 -17.11 -0.34 26.83
N ASP A 196 -17.12 -1.54 27.40
CA ASP A 196 -17.68 -1.80 28.74
C ASP A 196 -17.21 -0.80 29.80
N PRO A 197 -15.89 -0.48 29.92
CA PRO A 197 -15.44 0.50 30.88
C PRO A 197 -16.04 1.89 30.62
N CYS A 198 -16.14 2.32 29.36
CA CYS A 198 -16.71 3.61 28.97
C CYS A 198 -18.19 3.72 29.36
N ILE A 199 -18.96 2.65 29.17
CA ILE A 199 -20.37 2.58 29.56
C ILE A 199 -20.49 2.66 31.08
N ALA A 200 -19.69 1.88 31.81
CA ALA A 200 -19.73 1.82 33.27
C ALA A 200 -19.39 3.16 33.93
N VAL A 201 -18.46 3.94 33.36
CA VAL A 201 -18.07 5.24 33.91
C VAL A 201 -18.92 6.41 33.43
N PHE A 202 -19.77 6.22 32.41
CA PHE A 202 -20.57 7.30 31.82
C PHE A 202 -21.41 8.06 32.86
N GLN A 203 -22.01 7.34 33.81
CA GLN A 203 -22.83 7.91 34.88
C GLN A 203 -22.03 8.84 35.83
N LYS A 204 -20.71 8.75 35.83
CA LYS A 204 -19.81 9.55 36.68
C LYS A 204 -19.27 10.80 35.98
N PHE A 205 -19.48 10.93 34.67
CA PHE A 205 -19.04 12.09 33.92
C PHE A 205 -19.98 13.27 34.08
N ARG A 206 -19.48 14.45 33.72
CA ARG A 206 -20.31 15.65 33.65
C ARG A 206 -21.41 15.44 32.62
N SER A 207 -22.56 16.07 32.81
CA SER A 207 -23.70 16.02 31.87
C SER A 207 -23.45 16.83 30.59
N VAL A 208 -22.29 16.62 29.96
CA VAL A 208 -21.86 17.23 28.71
C VAL A 208 -21.33 16.12 27.82
N LEU A 209 -21.88 16.04 26.60
CA LEU A 209 -21.47 15.14 25.54
C LEU A 209 -21.05 15.98 24.34
N GLN A 210 -19.86 15.72 23.81
CA GLN A 210 -19.39 16.32 22.57
C GLN A 210 -19.21 15.22 21.53
N ILE A 211 -19.73 15.43 20.34
CA ILE A 211 -19.54 14.53 19.20
C ILE A 211 -18.76 15.29 18.13
N ASP A 212 -17.72 14.67 17.62
CA ASP A 212 -16.92 15.20 16.53
C ASP A 212 -16.75 14.14 15.44
N ASP A 213 -16.62 14.59 14.19
CA ASP A 213 -16.43 13.74 13.02
C ASP A 213 -15.07 13.97 12.36
N THR A 214 -14.43 12.87 11.97
CA THR A 214 -13.29 12.92 11.07
C THR A 214 -13.56 12.08 9.84
N HIS A 215 -13.25 12.63 8.67
CA HIS A 215 -13.39 11.90 7.42
C HIS A 215 -12.33 10.80 7.35
N LEU A 216 -12.77 9.58 7.04
CA LEU A 216 -11.85 8.49 6.73
C LEU A 216 -11.30 8.72 5.32
N TYR A 217 -9.99 8.73 5.22
CA TYR A 217 -9.33 8.75 3.92
C TYR A 217 -9.38 7.35 3.31
N GLY A 218 -9.62 7.27 2.00
CA GLY A 218 -9.47 6.01 1.27
C GLY A 218 -10.48 5.82 0.16
N LYS A 219 -10.63 4.55 -0.25
CA LYS A 219 -11.59 4.11 -1.28
C LYS A 219 -13.04 4.29 -0.82
N TYR A 220 -13.30 4.14 0.47
CA TYR A 220 -14.61 4.24 1.09
C TYR A 220 -14.71 5.57 1.83
N LYS A 221 -15.65 6.43 1.43
CA LYS A 221 -15.84 7.79 1.97
C LYS A 221 -16.58 7.79 3.32
N GLY A 222 -16.19 6.91 4.24
CA GLY A 222 -16.81 6.87 5.57
C GLY A 222 -16.39 8.04 6.44
N LYS A 223 -17.15 8.28 7.50
CA LYS A 223 -16.81 9.19 8.60
C LYS A 223 -16.66 8.39 9.89
N LEU A 224 -15.62 8.70 10.66
CA LEU A 224 -15.46 8.21 12.02
C LEU A 224 -15.99 9.28 12.97
N LEU A 225 -17.07 8.94 13.67
CA LEU A 225 -17.67 9.74 14.72
C LEU A 225 -17.10 9.29 16.07
N ILE A 226 -16.77 10.27 16.92
CA ILE A 226 -16.31 10.00 18.29
C ILE A 226 -17.17 10.82 19.24
N ALA A 227 -17.88 10.14 20.12
CA ALA A 227 -18.56 10.76 21.25
C ALA A 227 -17.59 10.81 22.43
N THR A 228 -17.38 12.00 22.98
CA THR A 228 -16.51 12.27 24.13
C THR A 228 -17.30 12.94 25.25
N SER A 229 -16.85 12.74 26.48
CA SER A 229 -17.34 13.49 27.65
C SER A 229 -16.17 13.94 28.51
N VAL A 230 -16.47 14.75 29.51
CA VAL A 230 -15.49 15.37 30.40
C VAL A 230 -15.65 14.80 31.80
N ASP A 231 -14.54 14.33 32.37
CA ASP A 231 -14.53 13.85 33.75
C ASP A 231 -14.61 14.98 34.79
N SER A 232 -14.68 14.62 36.07
CA SER A 232 -14.68 15.62 37.16
C SER A 232 -13.42 16.48 37.16
N ASN A 233 -12.30 15.96 36.65
CA ASN A 233 -10.99 16.62 36.58
C ASN A 233 -10.79 17.45 35.30
N GLY A 234 -11.74 17.44 34.36
CA GLY A 234 -11.64 18.19 33.12
C GLY A 234 -10.98 17.43 31.96
N HIS A 235 -10.69 16.14 32.09
CA HIS A 235 -10.14 15.33 31.00
C HIS A 235 -11.22 14.91 30.01
N LEU A 236 -10.91 15.00 28.71
CA LEU A 236 -11.74 14.47 27.63
C LEU A 236 -11.51 12.96 27.50
N LEU A 237 -12.60 12.19 27.56
CA LEU A 237 -12.57 10.74 27.44
C LEU A 237 -13.55 10.26 26.35
N PRO A 238 -13.12 9.37 25.44
CA PRO A 238 -14.00 8.80 24.45
C PRO A 238 -14.98 7.82 25.09
N LEU A 239 -16.24 7.96 24.75
CA LEU A 239 -17.35 7.13 25.23
C LEU A 239 -17.76 6.10 24.20
N ALA A 240 -17.94 6.55 22.96
CA ALA A 240 -18.44 5.72 21.90
C ALA A 240 -17.89 6.18 20.56
N PHE A 241 -17.94 5.28 19.59
CA PHE A 241 -17.41 5.48 18.27
C PHE A 241 -18.44 4.97 17.25
N ALA A 242 -18.46 5.59 16.08
CA ALA A 242 -19.21 5.05 14.96
C ALA A 242 -18.48 5.27 13.64
N ILE A 243 -18.56 4.30 12.74
CA ILE A 243 -18.22 4.49 11.33
C ILE A 243 -19.54 4.56 10.56
N VAL A 244 -19.76 5.65 9.85
CA VAL A 244 -20.97 5.90 9.04
C VAL A 244 -20.58 6.28 7.60
N ASP A 245 -21.48 6.07 6.64
CA ASP A 245 -21.27 6.50 5.25
C ASP A 245 -21.51 8.00 5.05
N GLU A 246 -22.48 8.57 5.75
CA GLU A 246 -22.83 9.99 5.69
C GLU A 246 -23.37 10.47 7.05
N GLU A 247 -23.25 11.77 7.34
CA GLU A 247 -23.95 12.39 8.48
C GLU A 247 -25.39 12.70 8.10
N SER A 248 -26.26 11.71 8.22
CA SER A 248 -27.69 11.85 7.97
C SER A 248 -28.50 11.61 9.23
N ARG A 249 -29.71 12.16 9.29
CA ARG A 249 -30.64 11.88 10.40
C ARG A 249 -30.86 10.38 10.63
N GLN A 250 -30.73 9.56 9.59
CA GLN A 250 -30.93 8.11 9.63
C GLN A 250 -29.70 7.33 10.16
N THR A 251 -28.49 7.88 10.00
CA THR A 251 -27.25 7.28 10.50
C THR A 251 -27.02 7.59 11.98
N TRP A 252 -27.57 8.71 12.48
CA TRP A 252 -27.54 9.10 13.89
C TRP A 252 -28.45 8.24 14.80
N GLY A 253 -29.47 7.57 14.23
CA GLY A 253 -30.47 6.82 14.99
C GLY A 253 -31.88 7.34 14.74
#